data_AF-A0A4Q5TLL5-F1
#
_entry.id   AF-A0A4Q5TLL5-F1
#
_cell.length_a   1.000
_cell.length_b   1.000
_cell.length_c   1.000
_cell.angle_alpha   90.00
_cell.angle_beta   90.00
_cell.angle_gamma   90.00
#
_symmetry.space_group_name_H-M   'P 1'
#
loop_
_entity.id
_entity.type
_entity.pdbx_description
1 polymer ?
#
loop_
_entity_poly.entity_id
_entity_poly.type
_entity_poly.pdbx_seq_one_letter_code
_entity_poly.pdbx_strand_id
1 'polypeptide(L)'
;MTGADELTNISTVAESAEQVVGFALYYIRYSTWKGQRLYLEDLLVTESMRGKGIGHLLFDKLIEECKEKKYSGMMWQVLEWNEPAINFYKKYNASLDGEWINGSLNF
;
A
#
# COMPACT_ATOMS: atom_id res chain seq x y z
N MET A 1 25.52 18.08 -12.82
CA MET A 1 25.00 16.79 -13.33
C MET A 1 23.63 16.58 -12.70
N THR A 2 22.65 16.35 -13.55
CA THR A 2 21.23 16.69 -13.39
C THR A 2 20.52 15.86 -12.31
N GLY A 3 20.33 16.44 -11.13
CA GLY A 3 19.35 15.97 -10.16
C GLY A 3 17.99 16.55 -10.56
N ALA A 4 17.35 15.98 -11.58
CA ALA A 4 15.90 16.10 -11.64
C ALA A 4 15.40 15.32 -10.42
N ASP A 5 14.76 15.98 -9.48
CA ASP A 5 14.03 15.33 -8.40
C ASP A 5 13.08 14.32 -9.07
N GLU A 6 13.43 13.03 -9.02
CA GLU A 6 12.50 11.99 -9.44
C GLU A 6 11.28 12.13 -8.53
N LEU A 7 10.18 12.62 -9.09
CA LEU A 7 8.91 12.69 -8.40
C LEU A 7 8.62 11.29 -7.88
N THR A 8 8.70 11.12 -6.56
CA THR A 8 8.33 9.88 -5.93
C THR A 8 6.81 9.80 -6.01
N ASN A 9 6.30 8.78 -6.69
CA ASN A 9 4.87 8.50 -6.69
C ASN A 9 4.44 8.28 -5.24
N ILE A 10 3.47 9.08 -4.78
CA ILE A 10 2.85 8.95 -3.46
C ILE A 10 1.51 8.22 -3.54
N SER A 11 1.00 8.01 -4.75
CA SER A 11 -0.24 7.27 -4.97
C SER A 11 -0.27 6.59 -6.32
N THR A 12 -1.09 5.54 -6.42
CA THR A 12 -1.47 4.87 -7.66
C THR A 12 -2.99 4.84 -7.72
N VAL A 13 -3.58 5.21 -8.85
CA VAL A 13 -5.04 5.23 -9.06
C VAL A 13 -5.46 4.15 -10.06
N ALA A 14 -6.68 3.63 -9.87
CA ALA A 14 -7.35 2.77 -10.83
C ALA A 14 -8.49 3.56 -11.47
N GLU A 15 -8.55 3.54 -12.80
CA GLU A 15 -9.56 4.26 -13.57
C GLU A 15 -10.46 3.30 -14.34
N SER A 16 -11.74 3.65 -14.45
CA SER A 16 -12.74 2.95 -15.27
C SER A 16 -13.69 3.98 -15.87
N ALA A 17 -13.84 3.96 -17.20
CA ALA A 17 -14.65 4.93 -17.93
C ALA A 17 -14.33 6.39 -17.54
N GLU A 18 -13.04 6.72 -17.51
CA GLU A 18 -12.51 8.06 -17.16
C GLU A 18 -12.83 8.54 -15.73
N GLN A 19 -13.20 7.61 -14.84
CA GLN A 19 -13.43 7.89 -13.43
C GLN A 19 -12.45 7.12 -12.55
N VAL A 20 -11.90 7.78 -11.54
CA VAL A 20 -11.11 7.11 -10.50
C VAL A 20 -12.04 6.24 -9.66
N VAL A 21 -11.80 4.93 -9.67
CA VAL A 21 -12.60 3.91 -8.97
C VAL A 21 -11.86 3.25 -7.81
N GLY A 22 -10.58 3.56 -7.64
CA GLY A 22 -9.80 3.12 -6.49
C GLY A 22 -8.44 3.79 -6.48
N PHE A 23 -7.77 3.71 -5.33
CA PHE A 23 -6.42 4.20 -5.17
C PHE A 23 -5.65 3.40 -4.12
N ALA A 24 -4.33 3.50 -4.20
CA ALA A 24 -3.41 3.15 -3.14
C ALA A 24 -2.56 4.37 -2.81
N LEU A 25 -2.54 4.79 -1.55
CA LEU A 25 -1.70 5.87 -1.01
C LEU A 25 -0.53 5.25 -0.28
N TYR A 26 0.69 5.68 -0.58
CA TYR A 26 1.89 5.09 0.00
C TYR A 26 3.05 6.07 0.06
N TYR A 27 4.05 5.70 0.85
CA TYR A 27 5.32 6.42 0.93
C TYR A 27 6.47 5.45 1.18
N ILE A 28 7.68 5.92 0.93
CA ILE A 28 8.90 5.14 1.19
C ILE A 28 9.35 5.43 2.62
N ARG A 29 9.45 4.37 3.42
CA ARG A 29 10.03 4.43 4.77
C ARG A 29 11.36 3.69 4.82
N TYR A 30 12.20 4.08 5.76
CA TYR A 30 13.44 3.37 6.04
C TYR A 30 13.30 2.49 7.27
N SER A 31 13.73 1.24 7.14
CA SER A 31 14.01 0.35 8.26
C SER A 31 15.49 0.41 8.59
N THR A 32 15.83 0.61 9.87
CA THR A 32 17.22 0.54 10.36
C THR A 32 17.94 -0.74 9.93
N TRP A 33 17.22 -1.85 9.89
CA TRP A 33 17.78 -3.18 9.61
C TRP A 33 17.61 -3.64 8.17
N LYS A 34 16.57 -3.15 7.47
CA LYS A 34 16.19 -3.66 6.14
C LYS A 34 16.31 -2.61 5.03
N GLY A 35 16.72 -1.38 5.32
CA GLY A 35 16.81 -0.30 4.33
C GLY A 35 15.43 0.19 3.84
N GLN A 36 15.35 0.63 2.59
CA GLN A 36 14.13 1.19 1.98
C GLN A 36 13.01 0.15 1.88
N ARG A 37 11.81 0.56 2.28
CA ARG A 37 10.57 -0.22 2.22
C ARG A 37 9.41 0.69 1.81
N LEU A 38 8.43 0.14 1.11
CA LEU A 38 7.17 0.85 0.87
C LEU A 38 6.25 0.67 2.09
N TYR A 39 5.60 1.75 2.52
CA TYR A 39 4.49 1.70 3.46
C TYR A 39 3.20 2.05 2.74
N LEU A 40 2.28 1.09 2.68
CA LEU A 40 0.94 1.30 2.16
C LEU A 40 0.10 1.88 3.29
N GLU A 41 -0.28 3.15 3.13
CA GLU A 41 -1.08 3.90 4.09
C GLU A 41 -2.56 3.55 3.92
N ASP A 42 -3.08 3.70 2.70
CA ASP A 42 -4.48 3.42 2.37
C ASP A 42 -4.62 2.65 1.06
N LEU A 43 -5.53 1.68 1.03
CA LEU A 43 -5.98 0.99 -0.18
C LEU A 43 -7.51 0.99 -0.20
N LEU A 44 -8.10 1.68 -1.19
CA LEU A 44 -9.54 1.83 -1.29
C LEU A 44 -10.04 1.59 -2.71
N VAL A 45 -11.15 0.88 -2.81
CA VAL A 45 -11.94 0.71 -4.04
C VAL A 45 -13.37 1.14 -3.75
N THR A 46 -13.95 1.93 -4.64
CA THR A 46 -15.34 2.37 -4.55
C THR A 46 -16.27 1.16 -4.44
N GLU A 47 -17.32 1.28 -3.63
CA GLU A 47 -18.15 0.14 -3.25
C GLU A 47 -18.72 -0.62 -4.46
N SER A 48 -19.22 0.11 -5.47
CA SER A 48 -19.75 -0.45 -6.73
C SER A 48 -18.72 -1.18 -7.60
N MET A 49 -17.44 -1.03 -7.29
CA MET A 49 -16.32 -1.60 -8.03
C MET A 49 -15.55 -2.67 -7.25
N ARG A 50 -15.93 -2.93 -5.99
CA ARG A 50 -15.37 -4.03 -5.19
C ARG A 50 -15.73 -5.40 -5.80
N GLY A 51 -14.91 -6.40 -5.51
CA GLY A 51 -15.07 -7.76 -6.06
C GLY A 51 -14.65 -7.93 -7.53
N LYS A 52 -14.29 -6.84 -8.23
CA LYS A 52 -13.84 -6.87 -9.64
C LYS A 52 -12.32 -6.98 -9.83
N GLY A 53 -11.58 -7.32 -8.76
CA GLY A 53 -10.12 -7.47 -8.82
C GLY A 53 -9.29 -6.18 -8.78
N ILE A 54 -9.92 -4.99 -8.73
CA ILE A 54 -9.20 -3.70 -8.75
C ILE A 54 -8.22 -3.54 -7.58
N GLY A 55 -8.61 -3.96 -6.37
CA GLY A 55 -7.71 -3.91 -5.21
C GLY A 55 -6.46 -4.77 -5.41
N HIS A 56 -6.59 -5.92 -6.10
CA HIS A 56 -5.44 -6.76 -6.45
C HIS A 56 -4.54 -6.05 -7.45
N LEU A 57 -5.09 -5.44 -8.51
CA LEU A 57 -4.30 -4.70 -9.50
C LEU A 57 -3.51 -3.55 -8.86
N LEU A 58 -4.13 -2.77 -7.97
CA LEU A 58 -3.47 -1.70 -7.25
C LEU A 58 -2.33 -2.22 -6.37
N PHE A 59 -2.59 -3.29 -5.59
CA PHE A 59 -1.60 -3.86 -4.68
C PHE A 59 -0.44 -4.53 -5.43
N ASP A 60 -0.73 -5.25 -6.52
CA ASP A 60 0.26 -5.88 -7.39
C ASP A 60 1.17 -4.82 -8.03
N LYS A 61 0.61 -3.66 -8.40
CA LYS A 61 1.40 -2.54 -8.93
C LYS A 61 2.43 -2.02 -7.91
N LEU A 62 2.07 -1.97 -6.63
CA LEU A 62 3.02 -1.58 -5.57
C LEU A 62 4.09 -2.66 -5.34
N ILE A 63 3.75 -3.94 -5.47
CA ILE A 63 4.73 -5.03 -5.41
C ILE A 63 5.73 -4.93 -6.57
N GLU A 64 5.26 -4.63 -7.78
CA GLU A 64 6.12 -4.36 -8.94
C GLU A 64 7.06 -3.20 -8.67
N GLU A 65 6.53 -2.06 -8.20
CA GLU A 65 7.35 -0.89 -7.86
C GLU A 65 8.43 -1.23 -6.81
N CYS A 66 8.07 -2.00 -5.76
CA CYS A 66 9.05 -2.46 -4.77
C CYS A 66 10.18 -3.29 -5.40
N LYS A 67 9.86 -4.17 -6.34
CA LYS A 67 10.86 -5.01 -7.02
C LYS A 67 11.75 -4.19 -7.95
N GLU A 68 11.15 -3.33 -8.77
CA GLU A 68 11.85 -2.46 -9.73
C GLU A 68 12.84 -1.54 -9.02
N LYS A 69 12.40 -0.91 -7.93
CA LYS A 69 13.21 0.02 -7.12
C LYS A 69 14.07 -0.68 -6.06
N LYS A 70 14.08 -2.01 -6.02
CA LYS A 70 14.87 -2.85 -5.10
C LYS A 70 14.62 -2.53 -3.62
N TYR A 71 13.39 -2.20 -3.26
CA TYR A 71 12.99 -2.08 -1.87
C TYR A 71 13.01 -3.46 -1.21
N SER A 72 13.37 -3.51 0.08
CA SER A 72 13.42 -4.79 0.80
C SER A 72 12.03 -5.36 1.11
N GLY A 73 10.97 -4.62 0.79
CA GLY A 73 9.60 -5.08 0.81
C GLY A 73 8.60 -3.97 1.12
N MET A 74 7.36 -4.40 1.35
CA MET A 74 6.22 -3.55 1.66
C MET A 74 5.72 -3.84 3.08
N MET A 75 5.08 -2.86 3.72
CA MET A 75 4.40 -2.99 5.01
C MET A 75 3.12 -2.16 5.01
N TRP A 76 2.15 -2.56 5.83
CA TRP A 76 0.89 -1.87 6.05
C TRP A 76 0.36 -2.29 7.42
N GLN A 77 -0.65 -1.57 7.90
CA GLN A 77 -1.42 -1.96 9.07
C GLN A 77 -2.88 -2.16 8.66
N VAL A 78 -3.55 -3.07 9.36
CA VAL A 78 -4.96 -3.32 9.21
C VAL A 78 -5.57 -3.51 10.59
N LEU A 79 -6.68 -2.82 10.85
CA LEU A 79 -7.38 -2.96 12.13
C LEU A 79 -7.98 -4.37 12.23
N GLU A 80 -7.90 -4.98 13.41
CA GLU A 80 -8.30 -6.37 13.65
C GLU A 80 -9.75 -6.68 13.26
N TRP A 81 -10.63 -5.68 13.35
CA TRP A 81 -12.04 -5.81 12.97
C TRP A 81 -12.27 -5.83 11.45
N ASN A 82 -11.28 -5.45 10.64
CA ASN A 82 -11.41 -5.38 9.18
C ASN A 82 -11.15 -6.73 8.52
N GLU A 83 -12.01 -7.70 8.83
CA GLU A 83 -11.95 -9.05 8.28
C GLU A 83 -11.85 -9.09 6.73
N PRO A 84 -12.59 -8.26 5.96
CA PRO A 84 -12.46 -8.25 4.51
C PRO A 84 -11.05 -7.89 4.03
N ALA A 85 -10.41 -6.87 4.65
CA ALA A 85 -9.04 -6.49 4.29
C ALA A 85 -8.02 -7.54 4.76
N ILE A 86 -8.19 -8.12 5.96
CA ILE A 86 -7.33 -9.21 6.44
C ILE A 86 -7.37 -10.39 5.47
N ASN A 87 -8.57 -10.80 5.02
CA ASN A 87 -8.74 -11.88 4.04
C ASN A 87 -8.16 -11.53 2.67
N PHE A 88 -8.20 -10.25 2.27
CA PHE A 88 -7.50 -9.78 1.08
C PHE A 88 -5.97 -9.97 1.21
N TYR A 89 -5.36 -9.53 2.32
CA TYR A 89 -3.91 -9.61 2.53
C TYR A 89 -3.39 -11.04 2.73
N LYS A 90 -4.18 -11.93 3.33
CA LYS A 90 -3.82 -13.36 3.48
C LYS A 90 -3.54 -14.05 2.14
N LYS A 91 -4.14 -13.60 1.04
CA LYS A 91 -3.88 -14.14 -0.31
C LYS A 91 -2.46 -13.88 -0.81
N TYR A 92 -1.75 -12.93 -0.19
CA TYR A 92 -0.38 -12.55 -0.53
C TYR A 92 0.67 -13.25 0.33
N ASN A 93 0.29 -14.25 1.14
CA ASN A 93 1.16 -14.89 2.13
C ASN A 93 1.84 -13.87 3.08
N ALA A 94 1.17 -12.74 3.33
CA ALA A 94 1.66 -11.72 4.24
C ALA A 94 1.66 -12.25 5.68
N SER A 95 2.74 -11.98 6.41
CA SER A 95 2.77 -12.19 7.86
C SER A 95 2.02 -11.04 8.54
N LEU A 96 0.95 -11.37 9.27
CA LEU A 96 0.15 -10.43 10.04
C LEU A 96 0.37 -10.73 11.52
N ASP A 97 1.03 -9.82 12.24
CA ASP A 97 1.19 -9.83 13.69
C ASP A 97 0.34 -8.72 14.34
N GLY A 98 0.00 -8.90 15.62
CA GLY A 98 -0.92 -8.01 16.37
C GLY A 98 -0.23 -7.18 17.46
N GLU A 99 1.09 -7.00 17.41
CA GLU A 99 1.86 -6.56 18.58
C GLU A 99 1.97 -5.03 18.78
N TRP A 100 1.13 -4.22 18.12
CA TRP A 100 1.31 -2.76 18.11
C TRP A 100 0.40 -2.01 19.10
N ILE A 101 1.01 -1.13 19.91
CA ILE A 101 0.31 -0.12 20.71
C ILE A 101 0.43 1.23 19.99
N ASN A 102 -0.71 1.85 19.67
CA ASN A 102 -0.74 3.16 19.02
C ASN A 102 -0.56 4.27 20.05
N GLY A 103 0.47 5.09 19.89
CA GLY A 103 0.65 6.35 20.62
C GLY A 103 0.30 7.54 19.75
N SER A 104 -0.52 8.46 20.25
CA SER A 104 -0.84 9.73 19.58
C SER A 104 -0.81 10.87 20.59
N LEU A 105 -0.20 12.00 20.21
CA LEU A 105 -0.31 13.26 20.92
C LEU A 105 -1.12 14.22 20.05
N ASN A 106 -2.14 14.84 20.63
CA ASN A 106 -2.93 15.87 19.97
C ASN A 106 -2.61 17.22 20.65
N PHE A 107 -2.38 18.25 19.86
CA PHE A 107 -2.10 19.62 20.31
C PHE A 107 -3.18 20.58 19.84
#